data_AF-A0A1C6RNA0-F1
#
_entry.id   AF-A0A1C6RNA0-F1
#
_cell.length_a   1.000
_cell.length_b   1.000
_cell.length_c   1.000
_cell.angle_alpha   90.00
_cell.angle_beta   90.00
_cell.angle_gamma   90.00
#
_symmetry.space_group_name_H-M   'P 1'
#
loop_
_entity.id
_entity.type
_entity.pdbx_description
1 polymer ?
#
loop_
_entity_poly.entity_id
_entity_poly.type
_entity_poly.pdbx_seq_one_letter_code
_entity_poly.pdbx_strand_id
1 'polypeptide(L)'
;MTEPKPFRVEVVVAADQQTVWSALTEPELIGQWFGWDFEGLAEEIRHIFVDHAEAYPPDRIALEAGQELQAEADGERTRVRAVMPGALDGELADGYDGLEEGWRTFFEQLRYLLERRPAGQRRTVRLAGGATGKQLLAVLDEAGPTQEWHDSRFQRIVVDAEGRLLAAMAETPLTDDAAGPVSLVVSAYGLDDAGLDRLRAEWTRRWRAAVPDGELDPA
;
A
#
# COMPACT_ATOMS: atom_id res chain seq x y z
N MET A 1 16.54 9.91 18.00
CA MET A 1 15.70 9.52 16.85
C MET A 1 16.26 10.25 15.65
N THR A 2 16.63 9.54 14.60
CA THR A 2 17.06 10.14 13.33
C THR A 2 15.85 10.79 12.68
N GLU A 3 16.00 12.00 12.14
CA GLU A 3 14.93 12.65 11.38
C GLU A 3 14.58 11.80 10.15
N PRO A 4 13.29 11.66 9.81
CA PRO A 4 12.87 10.90 8.63
C PRO A 4 13.41 11.54 7.33
N LYS A 5 13.75 10.70 6.36
CA LYS A 5 14.18 11.13 5.02
C LYS A 5 13.06 11.97 4.37
N PRO A 6 13.37 13.13 3.76
CA PRO A 6 12.40 13.85 2.94
C PRO A 6 11.93 12.99 1.76
N PHE A 7 10.64 13.04 1.44
CA PHE A 7 10.07 12.36 0.29
C PHE A 7 8.81 13.05 -0.22
N ARG A 8 8.44 12.72 -1.45
CA ARG A 8 7.15 13.11 -2.03
C ARG A 8 6.59 11.96 -2.85
N VAL A 9 5.53 11.35 -2.35
CA VAL A 9 4.75 10.33 -3.07
C VAL A 9 3.50 10.99 -3.61
N GLU A 10 3.16 10.71 -4.87
CA GLU A 10 2.02 11.30 -5.55
C GLU A 10 1.28 10.25 -6.39
N VAL A 11 -0.04 10.32 -6.38
CA VAL A 11 -0.92 9.60 -7.31
C VAL A 11 -2.04 10.53 -7.79
N VAL A 12 -2.51 10.32 -9.02
CA VAL A 12 -3.75 10.93 -9.52
C VAL A 12 -4.85 9.89 -9.48
N VAL A 13 -5.98 10.23 -8.86
CA VAL A 13 -7.14 9.37 -8.70
C VAL A 13 -8.31 9.90 -9.51
N ALA A 14 -8.98 9.02 -10.28
CA ALA A 14 -10.19 9.37 -11.03
C ALA A 14 -11.44 9.48 -10.12
N ALA A 15 -11.39 10.40 -9.15
CA ALA A 15 -12.48 10.79 -8.27
C ALA A 15 -12.36 12.27 -7.90
N ASP A 16 -13.49 12.91 -7.61
CA ASP A 16 -13.53 14.30 -7.16
C ASP A 16 -12.90 14.48 -5.77
N GLN A 17 -12.50 15.73 -5.48
CA GLN A 17 -11.77 16.08 -4.25
C GLN A 17 -12.58 15.77 -2.99
N GLN A 18 -13.91 15.90 -3.04
CA GLN A 18 -14.77 15.62 -1.89
C GLN A 18 -14.77 14.13 -1.55
N THR A 19 -14.88 13.27 -2.56
CA THR A 19 -14.83 11.81 -2.40
C THR A 19 -13.48 11.36 -1.85
N VAL A 20 -12.40 11.93 -2.38
CA VAL A 20 -11.03 11.64 -1.93
C VAL A 20 -10.80 12.16 -0.50
N TRP A 21 -11.29 13.36 -0.19
CA TRP A 21 -11.20 13.93 1.15
C TRP A 21 -11.88 13.05 2.18
N SER A 22 -13.12 12.60 1.92
CA SER A 22 -13.80 11.61 2.78
C SER A 22 -12.97 10.35 2.98
N ALA A 23 -12.38 9.80 1.91
CA ALA A 23 -11.53 8.61 2.02
C ALA A 23 -10.24 8.83 2.84
N LEU A 24 -9.74 10.06 2.93
CA LEU A 24 -8.56 10.43 3.72
C LEU A 24 -8.88 10.78 5.18
N THR A 25 -10.13 11.12 5.51
CA THR A 25 -10.49 11.61 6.85
C THR A 25 -11.45 10.72 7.63
N GLU A 26 -12.23 9.87 6.96
CA GLU A 26 -13.23 9.02 7.63
C GLU A 26 -12.60 7.67 8.00
N PRO A 27 -12.48 7.32 9.30
CA PRO A 27 -11.74 6.12 9.73
C PRO A 27 -12.22 4.81 9.09
N GLU A 28 -13.53 4.67 8.87
CA GLU A 28 -14.10 3.49 8.22
C GLU A 28 -13.67 3.37 6.75
N LEU A 29 -13.54 4.50 6.04
CA LEU A 29 -13.05 4.55 4.67
C LEU A 29 -11.52 4.39 4.60
N ILE A 30 -10.79 4.94 5.58
CA ILE A 30 -9.34 4.76 5.70
C ILE A 30 -8.99 3.26 5.81
N GLY A 31 -9.75 2.50 6.59
CA GLY A 31 -9.58 1.04 6.68
C GLY A 31 -9.77 0.30 5.35
N GLN A 32 -10.39 0.92 4.34
CA GLN A 32 -10.58 0.33 3.01
C GLN A 32 -9.37 0.47 2.08
N TRP A 33 -8.29 1.15 2.50
CA TRP A 33 -7.07 1.30 1.68
C TRP A 33 -5.75 1.39 2.47
N PHE A 34 -5.78 1.80 3.74
CA PHE A 34 -4.61 1.92 4.60
C PHE A 34 -4.32 0.63 5.39
N GLY A 35 -3.05 0.38 5.68
CA GLY A 35 -2.60 -0.71 6.54
C GLY A 35 -2.94 -2.11 6.03
N TRP A 36 -2.84 -3.12 6.90
CA TRP A 36 -3.13 -4.54 6.62
C TRP A 36 -4.03 -5.11 7.73
N ASP A 37 -4.66 -6.26 7.50
CA ASP A 37 -5.57 -6.89 8.45
C ASP A 37 -4.77 -7.47 9.61
N PHE A 38 -4.93 -6.86 10.78
CA PHE A 38 -4.52 -7.37 12.10
C PHE A 38 -5.44 -6.79 13.17
N GLU A 39 -5.45 -7.36 14.38
CA GLU A 39 -6.38 -6.97 15.45
C GLU A 39 -6.32 -5.47 15.80
N GLY A 40 -5.14 -4.84 15.73
CA GLY A 40 -4.92 -3.45 16.13
C GLY A 40 -5.08 -2.38 15.02
N LEU A 41 -5.43 -2.75 13.78
CA LEU A 41 -5.47 -1.80 12.66
C LEU A 41 -6.41 -0.60 12.94
N ALA A 42 -7.57 -0.84 13.56
CA ALA A 42 -8.51 0.22 13.85
C ALA A 42 -7.98 1.24 14.88
N GLU A 43 -7.15 0.78 15.83
CA GLU A 43 -6.49 1.65 16.80
C GLU A 43 -5.36 2.44 16.15
N GLU A 44 -4.58 1.80 15.28
CA GLU A 44 -3.52 2.46 14.49
C GLU A 44 -4.10 3.56 13.59
N ILE A 45 -5.20 3.29 12.87
CA ILE A 45 -5.88 4.29 12.06
C ILE A 45 -6.34 5.48 12.90
N ARG A 46 -6.95 5.24 14.07
CA ARG A 46 -7.39 6.31 14.97
C ARG A 46 -6.19 7.13 15.45
N HIS A 47 -5.12 6.47 15.87
CA HIS A 47 -3.92 7.12 16.33
C HIS A 47 -3.34 8.06 15.25
N ILE A 48 -3.13 7.55 14.04
CA ILE A 48 -2.46 8.30 12.96
C ILE A 48 -3.36 9.40 12.37
N PHE A 49 -4.62 9.08 12.06
CA PHE A 49 -5.48 9.95 11.24
C PHE A 49 -6.52 10.75 12.04
N VAL A 50 -6.64 10.51 13.35
CA VAL A 50 -7.62 11.19 14.20
C VAL A 50 -6.95 11.87 15.39
N ASP A 51 -6.26 11.09 16.22
CA ASP A 51 -5.73 11.59 17.50
C ASP A 51 -4.50 12.49 17.28
N HIS A 52 -3.71 12.20 16.24
CA HIS A 52 -2.46 12.89 15.93
C HIS A 52 -2.44 13.52 14.53
N ALA A 53 -3.63 13.85 14.01
CA ALA A 53 -3.79 14.56 12.75
C ALA A 53 -4.53 15.88 12.93
N GLU A 54 -4.10 16.91 12.21
CA GLU A 54 -4.81 18.18 12.11
C GLU A 54 -5.28 18.39 10.66
N ALA A 55 -6.59 18.29 10.46
CA ALA A 55 -7.20 18.46 9.15
C ALA A 55 -7.46 19.95 8.83
N TYR A 56 -7.07 20.36 7.63
CA TYR A 56 -7.35 21.66 7.01
C TYR A 56 -8.16 21.42 5.72
N PRO A 57 -9.49 21.25 5.82
CA PRO A 57 -10.30 20.84 4.70
C PRO A 57 -10.35 21.88 3.57
N PRO A 58 -10.51 21.44 2.30
CA PRO A 58 -10.48 20.04 1.82
C PRO A 58 -9.10 19.61 1.28
N ASP A 59 -8.04 20.34 1.62
CA ASP A 59 -6.80 20.30 0.84
C ASP A 59 -5.63 19.61 1.56
N ARG A 60 -5.58 19.64 2.89
CA ARG A 60 -4.38 19.26 3.66
C ARG A 60 -4.69 18.62 5.00
N ILE A 61 -3.93 17.59 5.37
CA ILE A 61 -3.91 16.99 6.71
C ILE A 61 -2.46 17.02 7.19
N ALA A 62 -2.19 17.69 8.31
CA ALA A 62 -0.89 17.61 8.98
C ALA A 62 -0.89 16.36 9.88
N LEU A 63 0.14 15.53 9.74
CA LEU A 63 0.38 14.34 10.54
C LEU A 63 1.57 14.57 11.48
N GLU A 64 1.86 13.58 12.33
CA GLU A 64 3.04 13.62 13.20
C GLU A 64 4.36 13.75 12.43
N ALA A 65 5.41 14.14 13.16
CA ALA A 65 6.76 14.29 12.64
C ALA A 65 6.89 15.23 11.43
N GLY A 66 5.91 16.12 11.21
CA GLY A 66 5.92 17.11 10.13
C GLY A 66 5.48 16.57 8.76
N GLN A 67 4.98 15.33 8.70
CA GLN A 67 4.42 14.77 7.47
C GLN A 67 3.09 15.43 7.10
N GLU A 68 2.81 15.57 5.82
CA GLU A 68 1.55 16.12 5.32
C GLU A 68 0.92 15.18 4.29
N LEU A 69 -0.40 15.03 4.36
CA LEU A 69 -1.23 14.55 3.26
C LEU A 69 -1.90 15.73 2.57
N GLN A 70 -1.94 15.69 1.24
CA GLN A 70 -2.52 16.75 0.43
C GLN A 70 -3.47 16.15 -0.61
N ALA A 71 -4.62 16.79 -0.83
CA ALA A 71 -5.59 16.44 -1.85
C ALA A 71 -5.89 17.70 -2.69
N GLU A 72 -5.35 17.76 -3.90
CA GLU A 72 -5.51 18.90 -4.81
C GLU A 72 -6.47 18.53 -5.95
N ALA A 73 -7.53 19.30 -6.14
CA ALA A 73 -8.43 19.11 -7.28
C ALA A 73 -7.69 19.30 -8.62
N ASP A 74 -7.88 18.37 -9.55
CA ASP A 74 -7.33 18.37 -10.91
C ASP A 74 -8.45 18.04 -11.92
N GLY A 75 -9.35 19.02 -12.11
CA GLY A 75 -10.56 18.84 -12.90
C GLY A 75 -11.54 17.86 -12.25
N GLU A 76 -11.88 16.77 -12.95
CA GLU A 76 -12.72 15.67 -12.42
C GLU A 76 -11.92 14.62 -11.62
N ARG A 77 -10.62 14.85 -11.46
CA ARG A 77 -9.70 13.98 -10.73
C ARG A 77 -9.15 14.72 -9.52
N THR A 78 -8.46 13.99 -8.67
CA THR A 78 -7.76 14.56 -7.53
C THR A 78 -6.35 14.02 -7.49
N ARG A 79 -5.40 14.91 -7.26
CA ARG A 79 -4.02 14.55 -7.02
C ARG A 79 -3.80 14.43 -5.52
N VAL A 80 -3.40 13.24 -5.08
CA VAL A 80 -3.14 12.92 -3.67
C VAL A 80 -1.64 12.83 -3.45
N ARG A 81 -1.14 13.45 -2.38
CA ARG A 81 0.28 13.47 -2.04
C ARG A 81 0.54 13.16 -0.57
N ALA A 82 1.62 12.46 -0.31
CA ALA A 82 2.25 12.35 0.99
C ALA A 82 3.61 13.04 0.91
N VAL A 83 3.85 13.98 1.80
CA VAL A 83 5.04 14.84 1.79
C VAL A 83 5.72 14.74 3.15
N MET A 84 6.99 14.37 3.14
CA MET A 84 7.90 14.64 4.25
C MET A 84 8.78 15.83 3.84
N PRO A 85 8.60 17.02 4.44
CA PRO A 85 9.31 18.23 4.03
C PRO A 85 10.84 18.11 4.14
N GLY A 86 11.56 18.69 3.18
CA GLY A 86 13.02 18.76 3.17
C GLY A 86 13.59 18.78 1.75
N ALA A 87 14.91 18.84 1.63
CA ALA A 87 15.58 18.77 0.34
C ALA A 87 15.63 17.32 -0.17
N LEU A 88 15.27 17.12 -1.43
CA LEU A 88 15.38 15.84 -2.14
C LEU A 88 16.65 15.85 -3.00
N ASP A 89 17.82 15.77 -2.37
CA ASP A 89 19.10 15.82 -3.08
C ASP A 89 20.08 14.70 -2.67
N GLY A 90 20.88 14.27 -3.66
CA GLY A 90 21.97 13.31 -3.48
C GLY A 90 21.55 11.82 -3.52
N GLU A 91 22.53 10.93 -3.31
CA GLU A 91 22.37 9.47 -3.39
C GLU A 91 21.41 8.89 -2.34
N LEU A 92 21.19 9.60 -1.23
CA LEU A 92 20.21 9.24 -0.20
C LEU A 92 18.76 9.33 -0.72
N ALA A 93 18.49 10.22 -1.70
CA ALA A 93 17.17 10.35 -2.30
C ALA A 93 16.76 9.08 -3.07
N ASP A 94 17.72 8.40 -3.71
CA ASP A 94 17.49 7.23 -4.56
C ASP A 94 17.50 5.89 -3.79
N GLY A 95 17.83 5.93 -2.50
CA GLY A 95 17.82 4.77 -1.61
C GLY A 95 16.40 4.35 -1.21
N TYR A 96 16.23 3.06 -0.90
CA TYR A 96 14.99 2.53 -0.33
C TYR A 96 14.65 3.26 0.98
N ASP A 97 13.39 3.67 1.09
CA ASP A 97 12.82 4.21 2.31
C ASP A 97 11.45 3.54 2.53
N GLY A 98 11.32 2.80 3.62
CA GLY A 98 10.10 2.02 3.89
C GLY A 98 8.87 2.88 4.13
N LEU A 99 9.02 4.14 4.56
CA LEU A 99 7.90 5.05 4.75
C LEU A 99 7.43 5.61 3.39
N GLU A 100 8.37 6.01 2.53
CA GLU A 100 8.09 6.42 1.15
C GLU A 100 7.40 5.29 0.35
N GLU A 101 7.96 4.08 0.40
CA GLU A 101 7.41 2.92 -0.31
C GLU A 101 6.07 2.46 0.29
N GLY A 102 5.90 2.56 1.61
CA GLY A 102 4.61 2.33 2.28
C GLY A 102 3.52 3.26 1.76
N TRP A 103 3.77 4.57 1.70
CA TRP A 103 2.82 5.54 1.16
C TRP A 103 2.46 5.27 -0.29
N ARG A 104 3.43 4.86 -1.11
CA ARG A 104 3.20 4.47 -2.51
C ARG A 104 2.21 3.30 -2.60
N THR A 105 2.41 2.27 -1.78
CA THR A 105 1.47 1.13 -1.70
C THR A 105 0.07 1.57 -1.27
N PHE A 106 -0.04 2.38 -0.21
CA PHE A 106 -1.33 2.84 0.30
C PHE A 106 -2.09 3.72 -0.70
N PHE A 107 -1.39 4.59 -1.42
CA PHE A 107 -2.02 5.44 -2.45
C PHE A 107 -2.48 4.67 -3.67
N GLU A 108 -1.75 3.63 -4.06
CA GLU A 108 -2.19 2.75 -5.14
C GLU A 108 -3.41 1.91 -4.73
N GLN A 109 -3.53 1.53 -3.45
CA GLN A 109 -4.73 0.92 -2.88
C GLN A 109 -5.91 1.91 -2.82
N LEU A 110 -5.67 3.16 -2.43
CA LEU A 110 -6.67 4.23 -2.44
C LEU A 110 -7.20 4.46 -3.87
N ARG A 111 -6.29 4.54 -4.85
CA ARG A 111 -6.67 4.65 -6.28
C ARG A 111 -7.53 3.47 -6.69
N TYR A 112 -7.14 2.25 -6.32
CA TYR A 112 -7.91 1.05 -6.63
C TYR A 112 -9.33 1.11 -6.05
N LEU A 113 -9.45 1.43 -4.76
CA LEU A 113 -10.74 1.57 -4.07
C LEU A 113 -11.66 2.56 -4.78
N LEU A 114 -11.17 3.76 -5.09
CA LEU A 114 -12.00 4.84 -5.62
C LEU A 114 -12.35 4.67 -7.11
N GLU A 115 -11.45 4.08 -7.90
CA GLU A 115 -11.66 3.87 -9.33
C GLU A 115 -12.42 2.57 -9.66
N ARG A 116 -12.15 1.49 -8.91
CA ARG A 116 -12.80 0.19 -9.14
C ARG A 116 -14.07 0.01 -8.32
N ARG A 117 -14.21 0.73 -7.20
CA ARG A 117 -15.36 0.68 -6.30
C ARG A 117 -15.79 -0.76 -5.96
N PRO A 118 -14.85 -1.60 -5.49
CA PRO A 118 -15.16 -2.97 -5.10
C PRO A 118 -16.20 -2.99 -3.97
N ALA A 119 -17.02 -4.03 -3.94
CA ALA A 119 -18.11 -4.14 -2.97
C ALA A 119 -17.66 -4.86 -1.68
N GLY A 120 -18.17 -4.39 -0.54
CA GLY A 120 -17.92 -4.99 0.76
C GLY A 120 -16.63 -4.50 1.43
N GLN A 121 -16.34 -5.04 2.61
CA GLN A 121 -15.17 -4.66 3.40
C GLN A 121 -13.89 -5.21 2.79
N ARG A 122 -12.83 -4.40 2.75
CA ARG A 122 -11.47 -4.84 2.44
C ARG A 122 -10.98 -5.84 3.49
N ARG A 123 -10.39 -6.92 3.01
CA ARG A 123 -9.64 -7.91 3.78
C ARG A 123 -8.30 -8.15 3.11
N THR A 124 -7.28 -8.40 3.90
CA THR A 124 -5.91 -8.54 3.38
C THR A 124 -5.17 -9.75 3.95
N VAL A 125 -4.28 -10.30 3.12
CA VAL A 125 -3.28 -11.29 3.53
C VAL A 125 -1.91 -10.69 3.26
N ARG A 126 -1.13 -10.51 4.31
CA ARG A 126 0.27 -10.07 4.23
C ARG A 126 1.20 -11.28 4.39
N LEU A 127 2.19 -11.36 3.51
CA LEU A 127 3.24 -12.37 3.50
C LEU A 127 4.58 -11.64 3.46
N ALA A 128 5.56 -12.11 4.21
CA ALA A 128 6.91 -11.54 4.23
C ALA A 128 7.96 -12.66 4.22
N GLY A 129 9.20 -12.31 3.90
CA GLY A 129 10.30 -13.28 3.83
C GLY A 129 11.55 -12.72 3.18
N GLY A 130 12.55 -13.59 2.98
CA GLY A 130 13.74 -13.28 2.20
C GLY A 130 13.68 -13.92 0.81
N ALA A 131 13.78 -13.10 -0.25
CA ALA A 131 13.83 -13.58 -1.64
C ALA A 131 14.52 -12.57 -2.56
N THR A 132 14.82 -13.00 -3.79
CA THR A 132 15.16 -12.08 -4.88
C THR A 132 13.90 -11.43 -5.46
N GLY A 133 14.06 -10.26 -6.11
CA GLY A 133 12.98 -9.62 -6.85
C GLY A 133 12.37 -10.54 -7.92
N LYS A 134 13.19 -11.34 -8.60
CA LYS A 134 12.73 -12.32 -9.60
C LYS A 134 11.82 -13.39 -9.01
N GLN A 135 12.13 -13.92 -7.83
CA GLN A 135 11.27 -14.90 -7.15
C GLN A 135 9.94 -14.27 -6.73
N LEU A 136 9.97 -13.04 -6.22
CA LEU A 136 8.76 -12.30 -5.86
C LEU A 136 7.87 -12.04 -7.08
N LEU A 137 8.46 -11.63 -8.21
CA LEU A 137 7.73 -11.40 -9.46
C LEU A 137 7.13 -12.70 -10.02
N ALA A 138 7.81 -13.84 -9.90
CA ALA A 138 7.25 -15.13 -10.29
C ALA A 138 5.98 -15.48 -9.51
N VAL A 139 5.91 -15.14 -8.21
CA VAL A 139 4.68 -15.31 -7.41
C VAL A 139 3.51 -14.49 -7.98
N LEU A 140 3.78 -13.26 -8.44
CA LEU A 140 2.77 -12.43 -9.10
C LEU A 140 2.37 -13.02 -10.45
N ASP A 141 3.32 -13.42 -11.28
CA ASP A 141 3.06 -13.95 -12.62
C ASP A 141 2.22 -15.24 -12.57
N GLU A 142 2.49 -16.12 -11.61
CA GLU A 142 1.70 -17.34 -11.36
C GLU A 142 0.25 -17.06 -10.93
N ALA A 143 -0.03 -15.86 -10.39
CA ALA A 143 -1.38 -15.44 -10.07
C ALA A 143 -2.21 -15.05 -11.30
N GLY A 144 -1.57 -14.93 -12.48
CA GLY A 144 -2.23 -14.58 -13.73
C GLY A 144 -2.81 -13.16 -13.72
N PRO A 145 -1.97 -12.13 -13.53
CA PRO A 145 -2.43 -10.75 -13.49
C PRO A 145 -3.09 -10.39 -14.82
N THR A 146 -4.25 -9.73 -14.73
CA THR A 146 -4.98 -9.22 -15.90
C THR A 146 -4.61 -7.78 -16.22
N GLN A 147 -4.05 -7.08 -15.24
CA GLN A 147 -3.63 -5.69 -15.38
C GLN A 147 -2.43 -5.37 -14.49
N GLU A 148 -1.45 -4.67 -15.07
CA GLU A 148 -0.44 -3.95 -14.29
C GLU A 148 -1.04 -2.64 -13.75
N TRP A 149 -1.01 -2.48 -12.42
CA TRP A 149 -1.56 -1.31 -11.74
C TRP A 149 -0.47 -0.29 -11.42
N HIS A 150 0.67 -0.75 -10.93
CA HIS A 150 1.81 0.08 -10.59
C HIS A 150 3.11 -0.68 -10.82
N ASP A 151 4.13 0.02 -11.30
CA ASP A 151 5.48 -0.51 -11.44
C ASP A 151 6.51 0.55 -11.02
N SER A 152 7.44 0.14 -10.16
CA SER A 152 8.54 0.98 -9.70
C SER A 152 9.78 0.13 -9.44
N ARG A 153 10.86 0.79 -9.02
CA ARG A 153 12.13 0.12 -8.68
C ARG A 153 11.97 -0.94 -7.60
N PHE A 154 11.11 -0.69 -6.61
CA PHE A 154 10.97 -1.52 -5.40
C PHE A 154 9.61 -2.22 -5.31
N GLN A 155 8.65 -1.87 -6.16
CA GLN A 155 7.29 -2.38 -6.09
C GLN A 155 6.71 -2.76 -7.44
N ARG A 156 5.90 -3.81 -7.44
CA ARG A 156 4.97 -4.11 -8.52
C ARG A 156 3.60 -4.38 -7.93
N ILE A 157 2.59 -3.69 -8.44
CA ILE A 157 1.20 -3.89 -8.04
C ILE A 157 0.39 -4.28 -9.27
N VAL A 158 -0.38 -5.35 -9.14
CA VAL A 158 -1.19 -5.90 -10.24
C VAL A 158 -2.61 -6.20 -9.77
N VAL A 159 -3.53 -6.31 -10.71
CA VAL A 159 -4.89 -6.82 -10.48
C VAL A 159 -5.00 -8.20 -11.13
N ASP A 160 -5.42 -9.20 -10.36
CA ASP A 160 -5.61 -10.56 -10.87
C ASP A 160 -6.99 -10.78 -11.52
N ALA A 161 -7.22 -12.00 -12.00
CA ALA A 161 -8.48 -12.36 -12.66
C ALA A 161 -9.71 -12.32 -11.74
N GLU A 162 -9.51 -12.43 -10.42
CA GLU A 162 -10.56 -12.32 -9.42
C GLU A 162 -10.82 -10.86 -8.99
N GLY A 163 -10.08 -9.90 -9.54
CA GLY A 163 -10.19 -8.49 -9.14
C GLY A 163 -9.59 -8.22 -7.76
N ARG A 164 -8.60 -9.01 -7.33
CA ARG A 164 -7.81 -8.72 -6.13
C ARG A 164 -6.62 -7.86 -6.51
N LEU A 165 -6.23 -6.95 -5.63
CA LEU A 165 -5.03 -6.14 -5.80
C LEU A 165 -3.86 -6.82 -5.09
N LEU A 166 -2.78 -7.10 -5.82
CA LEU A 166 -1.60 -7.79 -5.33
C LEU A 166 -0.44 -6.79 -5.32
N ALA A 167 0.03 -6.39 -4.15
CA ALA A 167 1.15 -5.45 -4.00
C ALA A 167 2.40 -6.19 -3.53
N ALA A 168 3.36 -6.36 -4.42
CA ALA A 168 4.68 -6.93 -4.14
C ALA A 168 5.69 -5.81 -3.90
N MET A 169 6.49 -5.93 -2.84
CA MET A 169 7.51 -4.96 -2.46
C MET A 169 8.81 -5.67 -2.04
N ALA A 170 9.94 -5.08 -2.40
CA ALA A 170 11.28 -5.54 -2.02
C ALA A 170 12.15 -4.37 -1.54
N GLU A 171 13.01 -4.61 -0.54
CA GLU A 171 13.97 -3.58 -0.07
C GLU A 171 15.19 -3.45 -0.99
N THR A 172 15.39 -4.42 -1.88
CA THR A 172 16.32 -4.34 -3.01
C THR A 172 15.55 -4.10 -4.31
N PRO A 173 16.14 -3.44 -5.32
CA PRO A 173 15.47 -3.25 -6.61
C PRO A 173 14.97 -4.58 -7.18
N LEU A 174 13.74 -4.61 -7.71
CA LEU A 174 13.13 -5.84 -8.23
C LEU A 174 13.91 -6.48 -9.38
N THR A 175 14.76 -5.69 -10.05
CA THR A 175 15.64 -6.13 -11.14
C THR A 175 16.94 -6.77 -10.66
N ASP A 176 17.30 -6.61 -9.38
CA ASP A 176 18.57 -7.11 -8.84
C ASP A 176 18.48 -8.60 -8.50
N ASP A 177 19.61 -9.28 -8.63
CA ASP A 177 19.76 -10.70 -8.27
C ASP A 177 20.05 -10.93 -6.79
N ALA A 178 20.17 -9.86 -6.00
CA ALA A 178 20.40 -9.94 -4.57
C ALA A 178 19.11 -10.31 -3.83
N ALA A 179 19.19 -11.33 -2.98
CA ALA A 179 18.12 -11.64 -2.05
C ALA A 179 18.08 -10.60 -0.92
N GLY A 180 16.87 -10.21 -0.53
CA GLY A 180 16.62 -9.28 0.55
C GLY A 180 15.21 -9.45 1.12
N PRO A 181 14.82 -8.63 2.09
CA PRO A 181 13.45 -8.62 2.59
C PRO A 181 12.47 -8.29 1.47
N VAL A 182 11.43 -9.12 1.36
CA VAL A 182 10.32 -8.98 0.43
C VAL A 182 9.00 -9.15 1.15
N SER A 183 7.95 -8.54 0.61
CA SER A 183 6.59 -8.76 1.08
C SER A 183 5.59 -8.76 -0.07
N LEU A 184 4.46 -9.42 0.17
CA LEU A 184 3.30 -9.43 -0.70
C LEU A 184 2.06 -9.16 0.14
N VAL A 185 1.26 -8.20 -0.31
CA VAL A 185 -0.07 -7.93 0.23
C VAL A 185 -1.11 -8.28 -0.82
N VAL A 186 -2.05 -9.13 -0.45
CA VAL A 186 -3.22 -9.49 -1.26
C VAL A 186 -4.44 -8.82 -0.67
N SER A 187 -5.00 -7.84 -1.38
CA SER A 187 -6.21 -7.11 -1.00
C SER A 187 -7.42 -7.64 -1.76
N ALA A 188 -8.43 -8.08 -1.02
CA ALA A 188 -9.71 -8.55 -1.54
C ALA A 188 -10.86 -7.83 -0.82
N TYR A 189 -12.04 -7.77 -1.43
CA TYR A 189 -13.19 -7.08 -0.86
C TYR A 189 -14.39 -8.02 -0.76
N GLY A 190 -15.18 -7.86 0.31
CA GLY A 190 -16.41 -8.61 0.51
C GLY A 190 -16.21 -10.08 0.89
N LEU A 191 -15.03 -10.45 1.40
CA LEU A 191 -14.79 -11.79 1.92
C LEU A 191 -15.35 -11.93 3.35
N ASP A 192 -16.04 -13.04 3.58
CA ASP A 192 -16.31 -13.53 4.93
C ASP A 192 -15.05 -14.18 5.53
N ASP A 193 -15.11 -14.55 6.81
CA ASP A 193 -13.94 -15.12 7.50
C ASP A 193 -13.48 -16.44 6.88
N ALA A 194 -14.42 -17.29 6.47
CA ALA A 194 -14.09 -18.52 5.75
C ALA A 194 -13.41 -18.24 4.40
N GLY A 195 -13.81 -17.17 3.70
CA GLY A 195 -13.18 -16.68 2.48
C GLY A 195 -11.77 -16.18 2.72
N LEU A 196 -11.56 -15.40 3.79
CA LEU A 196 -10.24 -14.94 4.19
C LEU A 196 -9.32 -16.11 4.55
N ASP A 197 -9.80 -17.11 5.30
CA ASP A 197 -9.02 -18.28 5.66
C ASP A 197 -8.58 -19.08 4.43
N ARG A 198 -9.47 -19.25 3.45
CA ARG A 198 -9.13 -19.88 2.16
C ARG A 198 -8.09 -19.07 1.39
N LEU A 199 -8.27 -17.75 1.31
CA LEU A 199 -7.32 -16.85 0.65
C LEU A 199 -5.93 -16.97 1.32
N ARG A 200 -5.88 -16.91 2.64
CA ARG A 200 -4.64 -17.04 3.43
C ARG A 200 -3.96 -18.38 3.18
N ALA A 201 -4.70 -19.48 3.20
CA ALA A 201 -4.15 -20.81 2.95
C ALA A 201 -3.62 -20.97 1.52
N GLU A 202 -4.33 -20.43 0.51
CA GLU A 202 -3.90 -20.43 -0.89
C GLU A 202 -2.58 -19.67 -1.06
N TRP A 203 -2.56 -18.41 -0.63
CA TRP A 203 -1.41 -17.53 -0.82
C TRP A 203 -0.21 -17.92 0.02
N THR A 204 -0.41 -18.45 1.23
CA THR A 204 0.67 -19.03 2.03
C THR A 204 1.33 -20.20 1.29
N ARG A 205 0.54 -21.08 0.66
CA ARG A 205 1.07 -22.22 -0.09
C ARG A 205 1.85 -21.75 -1.32
N ARG A 206 1.32 -20.77 -2.07
CA ARG A 206 2.00 -20.16 -3.23
C ARG A 206 3.31 -19.50 -2.80
N TRP A 207 3.28 -18.69 -1.74
CA TRP A 207 4.45 -18.01 -1.19
C TRP A 207 5.57 -18.97 -0.82
N ARG A 208 5.27 -20.02 -0.04
CA ARG A 208 6.27 -21.00 0.40
C ARG A 208 6.90 -21.80 -0.75
N ALA A 209 6.22 -21.93 -1.89
CA ALA A 209 6.79 -22.59 -3.06
C ALA A 209 7.90 -21.74 -3.72
N ALA A 210 7.83 -20.41 -3.60
CA ALA A 210 8.76 -19.47 -4.24
C ALA A 210 9.75 -18.80 -3.26
N VAL A 211 9.37 -18.67 -1.99
CA VAL A 211 10.09 -17.96 -0.90
C VAL A 211 10.32 -18.94 0.26
N PRO A 212 11.47 -19.66 0.28
CA PRO A 212 11.72 -20.76 1.21
C PRO A 212 11.83 -20.35 2.69
N ASP A 213 12.30 -19.13 2.97
CA ASP A 213 12.52 -18.59 4.32
C ASP A 213 11.43 -17.60 4.76
N GLY A 214 10.22 -17.73 4.23
CA GLY A 214 9.12 -16.80 4.51
C GLY A 214 8.50 -16.98 5.90
N GLU A 215 8.65 -15.98 6.78
CA GLU A 215 7.83 -15.86 7.99
C GLU A 215 6.44 -15.31 7.65
N LEU A 216 5.42 -15.88 8.29
CA LEU A 216 4.09 -15.30 8.33
C LEU A 216 4.05 -14.30 9.48
N ASP A 217 3.66 -13.07 9.21
CA ASP A 217 3.27 -12.16 10.29
C ASP A 217 1.98 -12.74 10.93
N PRO A 218 1.99 -13.10 12.22
CA PRO A 218 0.77 -13.54 12.88
C PRO A 218 -0.21 -12.37 12.90
N ALA A 219 -1.36 -12.58 12.25
CA ALA A 219 -2.50 -11.65 12.26
C ALA A 219 -3.02 -11.41 13.68
#